data_AF-A0A354YD80-F1
#
_entry.id   AF-A0A354YD80-F1
#
_cell.length_a   1.000
_cell.length_b   1.000
_cell.length_c   1.000
_cell.angle_alpha   90.00
_cell.angle_beta   90.00
_cell.angle_gamma   90.00
#
_symmetry.space_group_name_H-M   'P 1'
#
loop_
_entity.id
_entity.type
_entity.pdbx_description
1 polymer ?
#
loop_
_entity_poly.entity_id
_entity_poly.type
_entity_poly.pdbx_seq_one_letter_code
_entity_poly.pdbx_strand_id
1 'polypeptide(L)'
;GIDRELVLLRGNGVRLRFGDGRCETLLPPHQRLRFAGEDAVDGELLDGATHDFNVMWRRGALRTELLHRPLVGTMLFFTEPDVAWAIHLISGSARFDQASGLAPMAAGDTAWLAAGPRRRHAIDGGGELLAIRVQPG
;
A
#
# COMPACT_ATOMS: atom_id res chain seq x y z
N GLY A 1 -5.19 -0.55 19.47
CA GLY A 1 -4.29 0.38 18.79
C GLY A 1 -4.38 0.25 17.28
N ILE A 2 -3.76 1.20 16.59
CA ILE A 2 -3.60 1.25 15.14
C ILE A 2 -2.15 0.93 14.81
N ASP A 3 -1.90 0.10 13.81
CA ASP A 3 -0.58 0.03 13.17
C ASP A 3 -0.57 0.86 11.90
N ARG A 4 0.58 1.46 11.62
CA ARG A 4 0.84 2.26 10.42
C ARG A 4 1.98 1.66 9.64
N GLU A 5 1.85 1.63 8.32
CA GLU A 5 2.97 1.42 7.41
C GLU A 5 2.99 2.58 6.41
N LEU A 6 4.07 3.35 6.42
CA LEU A 6 4.29 4.50 5.54
C LEU A 6 5.28 4.12 4.45
N VAL A 7 4.96 4.43 3.20
CA VAL A 7 5.81 4.20 2.03
C VAL A 7 6.06 5.54 1.32
N LEU A 8 7.31 5.92 1.12
CA LEU A 8 7.66 7.12 0.37
C LEU A 8 7.48 6.89 -1.14
N LEU A 9 6.43 7.46 -1.74
CA LEU A 9 6.16 7.32 -3.18
C LEU A 9 6.97 8.30 -4.03
N ARG A 10 7.10 9.55 -3.59
CA ARG A 10 7.84 10.62 -4.31
C ARG A 10 8.48 11.61 -3.34
N GLY A 11 9.52 12.30 -3.81
CA GLY A 11 10.29 13.28 -3.05
C GLY A 11 11.65 12.76 -2.61
N ASN A 12 12.50 13.64 -2.09
CA ASN A 12 13.91 13.33 -1.82
C ASN A 12 14.16 12.72 -0.43
N GLY A 13 13.10 12.54 0.35
CA GLY A 13 13.14 11.79 1.60
C GLY A 13 12.45 12.50 2.75
N VAL A 14 12.09 11.71 3.76
CA VAL A 14 11.50 12.17 5.01
C VAL A 14 12.20 11.49 6.18
N ARG A 15 12.53 12.26 7.21
CA ARG A 15 13.03 11.75 8.48
C ARG A 15 11.91 11.76 9.51
N LEU A 16 11.70 10.62 10.14
CA LEU A 16 10.73 10.41 11.19
C LEU A 16 11.47 10.35 12.54
N ARG A 17 11.17 11.31 13.42
CA ARG A 17 11.72 11.40 14.77
C ARG A 17 10.67 10.94 15.76
N PHE A 18 10.97 9.88 16.50
CA PHE A 18 10.07 9.29 17.47
C PHE A 18 10.32 9.87 18.87
N GLY A 19 9.27 9.95 19.68
CA GLY A 19 9.35 10.48 21.05
C GLY A 19 10.26 9.69 21.99
N ASP A 20 10.62 8.45 21.64
CA ASP A 20 11.59 7.61 22.35
C ASP A 20 13.05 7.88 21.93
N GLY A 21 13.28 8.83 21.02
CA GLY A 21 14.58 9.20 20.48
C GLY A 21 15.00 8.42 19.23
N ARG A 22 14.24 7.38 18.82
CA ARG A 22 14.49 6.68 17.55
C ARG A 22 14.31 7.64 16.38
N CYS A 23 15.20 7.53 15.40
CA CYS A 23 15.15 8.35 14.18
C CYS A 23 15.29 7.43 12.97
N GLU A 24 14.29 7.43 12.11
CA GLU A 24 14.25 6.64 10.89
C GLU A 24 14.20 7.58 9.69
N THR A 25 15.00 7.32 8.66
CA THR A 25 14.99 8.14 7.44
C THR A 25 14.53 7.28 6.28
N LEU A 26 13.47 7.72 5.60
CA LEU A 26 12.99 7.10 4.36
C LEU A 26 13.51 7.90 3.18
N LEU A 27 14.22 7.20 2.30
CA LEU A 27 14.82 7.73 1.08
C LEU A 27 14.16 7.11 -0.15
N PRO A 28 14.11 7.83 -1.28
CA PRO A 28 13.62 7.23 -2.52
C PRO A 28 14.56 6.12 -3.02
N PRO A 29 14.03 5.15 -3.79
CA PRO A 29 12.61 4.95 -4.08
C PRO A 29 11.95 4.01 -3.04
N HIS A 30 10.69 4.30 -2.68
CA HIS A 30 9.77 3.36 -2.01
C HIS A 30 10.24 2.74 -0.68
N GLN A 31 11.21 3.34 0.01
CA GLN A 31 11.50 2.94 1.39
C GLN A 31 10.26 3.12 2.25
N ARG A 32 10.15 2.27 3.27
CA ARG A 32 8.98 2.18 4.11
C ARG A 32 9.33 1.92 5.56
N LEU A 33 8.42 2.29 6.45
CA LEU A 33 8.52 2.03 7.87
C LEU A 33 7.17 1.61 8.43
N ARG A 34 7.18 0.57 9.27
CA ARG A 34 6.03 0.18 10.10
C ARG A 34 6.25 0.62 11.54
N PHE A 35 5.23 1.21 12.15
CA PHE A 35 5.28 1.74 13.52
C PHE A 35 3.88 1.81 14.13
N ALA A 36 3.79 2.00 15.45
CA ALA A 36 2.51 2.11 16.12
C ALA A 36 1.89 3.48 15.84
N GLY A 37 0.58 3.52 15.58
CA GLY A 37 -0.13 4.78 15.35
C GLY A 37 -0.20 5.68 16.58
N GLU A 38 0.09 5.13 17.75
CA GLU A 38 0.19 5.84 19.03
C GLU A 38 1.57 6.48 19.26
N ASP A 39 2.58 6.13 18.45
CA ASP A 39 3.91 6.72 18.56
C ASP A 39 3.84 8.24 18.28
N ALA A 40 4.44 9.04 19.16
CA ALA A 40 4.69 10.45 18.88
C ALA A 40 5.77 10.53 17.79
N VAL A 41 5.41 11.03 16.61
CA VAL A 41 6.30 11.10 15.44
C VAL A 41 6.25 12.49 14.83
N ASP A 42 7.42 13.13 14.72
CA ASP A 42 7.62 14.35 13.95
C ASP A 42 8.29 14.02 12.60
N GLY A 43 7.71 14.52 11.52
CA GLY A 43 8.22 14.35 10.16
C GLY A 43 9.01 15.57 9.69
N GLU A 44 10.25 15.37 9.30
CA GLU A 44 11.16 16.39 8.75
C GLU A 44 11.45 16.06 7.28
N LEU A 45 11.03 16.93 6.36
CA LEU A 45 11.33 16.79 4.93
C LEU A 45 12.82 17.04 4.71
N LEU A 46 13.50 16.13 4.01
CA LEU A 46 14.94 16.29 3.75
C LEU A 46 15.20 17.34 2.67
N ASP A 47 14.47 17.27 1.57
CA ASP A 47 14.58 18.21 0.46
C ASP A 47 13.28 18.21 -0.36
N GLY A 48 12.51 19.29 -0.21
CA GLY A 48 11.24 19.48 -0.91
C GLY A 48 10.08 18.61 -0.40
N ALA A 49 8.93 18.75 -1.06
CA ALA A 49 7.72 18.03 -0.70
C ALA A 49 7.85 16.53 -1.01
N THR A 50 7.24 15.70 -0.14
CA THR A 50 7.09 14.27 -0.36
C THR A 50 5.63 13.91 -0.62
N HIS A 51 5.43 12.78 -1.31
CA HIS A 51 4.14 12.09 -1.37
C HIS A 51 4.32 10.69 -0.79
N ASP A 52 3.53 10.37 0.23
CA ASP A 52 3.62 9.12 0.96
C ASP A 52 2.32 8.33 0.85
N PHE A 53 2.42 7.01 0.74
CA PHE A 53 1.29 6.10 0.88
C PHE A 53 1.22 5.60 2.33
N ASN A 54 0.09 5.80 2.98
CA ASN A 54 -0.13 5.37 4.36
C ASN A 54 -1.14 4.23 4.40
N VAL A 55 -0.76 3.09 4.96
CA VAL A 55 -1.67 2.02 5.36
C VAL A 55 -1.86 2.09 6.86
N MET A 56 -3.11 2.16 7.31
CA MET A 56 -3.47 2.20 8.72
C MET A 56 -4.53 1.15 9.01
N TRP A 57 -4.33 0.31 10.02
CA TRP A 57 -5.30 -0.72 10.38
C TRP A 57 -5.36 -0.93 11.89
N ARG A 58 -6.50 -1.44 12.36
CA ARG A 58 -6.68 -1.79 13.77
C ARG A 58 -5.92 -3.08 14.08
N ARG A 59 -4.80 -2.96 14.79
CA ARG A 59 -3.88 -4.07 15.14
C ARG A 59 -4.57 -5.30 15.73
N GLY A 60 -5.59 -5.09 16.57
CA GLY A 60 -6.33 -6.17 17.22
C GLY A 60 -7.48 -6.77 16.40
N ALA A 61 -7.75 -6.27 15.19
CA ALA A 61 -8.83 -6.76 14.34
C ALA A 61 -8.35 -7.24 12.97
N LEU A 62 -7.22 -6.72 12.48
CA LEU A 62 -6.73 -7.01 11.15
C LEU A 62 -5.22 -7.27 11.17
N ARG A 63 -4.78 -8.13 10.26
CA ARG A 63 -3.39 -8.29 9.82
C ARG A 63 -3.26 -7.80 8.39
N THR A 64 -2.11 -7.19 8.09
CA THR A 64 -1.81 -6.68 6.75
C THR A 64 -0.41 -7.07 6.30
N GLU A 65 -0.29 -7.37 5.01
CA GLU A 65 0.98 -7.58 4.30
C GLU A 65 1.02 -6.62 3.11
N LEU A 66 2.10 -5.85 2.98
CA LEU A 66 2.28 -4.88 1.89
C LEU A 66 3.35 -5.36 0.93
N LEU A 67 2.95 -5.66 -0.30
CA LEU A 67 3.83 -6.06 -1.39
C LEU A 67 4.01 -4.89 -2.35
N HIS A 68 5.25 -4.47 -2.61
CA HIS A 68 5.57 -3.57 -3.73
C HIS A 68 6.03 -4.43 -4.90
N ARG A 69 5.34 -4.33 -6.04
CA ARG A 69 5.56 -5.22 -7.19
C ARG A 69 5.55 -4.42 -8.49
N PRO A 70 6.45 -4.76 -9.44
CA PRO A 70 6.26 -4.33 -10.82
C PRO A 70 5.04 -5.05 -11.39
N LEU A 71 4.27 -4.33 -12.22
CA LEU A 71 3.22 -4.90 -13.06
C LEU A 71 3.76 -4.99 -14.49
N VAL A 72 3.96 -6.21 -14.98
CA VAL A 72 4.44 -6.47 -16.34
C VAL A 72 3.55 -7.57 -16.94
N GLY A 73 2.53 -7.14 -17.69
CA GLY A 73 1.47 -8.03 -18.14
C GLY A 73 0.51 -8.38 -17.01
N THR A 74 0.11 -9.65 -16.94
CA THR A 74 -0.96 -10.10 -16.04
C THR A 74 -0.44 -10.49 -14.66
N MET A 75 -1.10 -9.98 -13.62
CA MET A 75 -0.97 -10.41 -12.23
C MET A 75 -2.33 -10.90 -11.71
N LEU A 76 -2.32 -11.93 -10.87
CA LEU A 76 -3.54 -12.55 -10.34
C LEU A 76 -3.68 -12.28 -8.84
N PHE A 77 -4.86 -11.86 -8.43
CA PHE A 77 -5.28 -11.75 -7.04
C PHE A 77 -6.43 -12.70 -6.76
N PHE A 78 -6.43 -13.26 -5.55
CA PHE A 78 -7.49 -14.14 -5.08
C PHE A 78 -8.06 -13.56 -3.80
N THR A 79 -9.35 -13.20 -3.82
CA THR A 79 -10.11 -12.93 -2.60
C THR A 79 -10.65 -14.25 -2.07
N GLU A 80 -10.80 -14.32 -0.74
CA GLU A 80 -11.33 -15.45 0.02
C GLU A 80 -12.19 -14.89 1.16
N PRO A 81 -12.95 -15.71 1.93
CA PRO A 81 -13.85 -15.18 2.96
C PRO A 81 -13.18 -14.24 3.96
N ASP A 82 -11.89 -14.47 4.21
CA ASP A 82 -11.06 -13.72 5.15
C ASP A 82 -9.86 -13.02 4.48
N VAL A 83 -9.87 -12.87 3.14
CA VAL A 83 -8.78 -12.23 2.39
C VAL A 83 -9.34 -11.18 1.46
N ALA A 84 -9.03 -9.93 1.78
CA ALA A 84 -9.24 -8.78 0.91
C ALA A 84 -7.92 -8.23 0.40
N TRP A 85 -7.99 -7.42 -0.67
CA TRP A 85 -6.84 -6.73 -1.22
C TRP A 85 -7.15 -5.26 -1.50
N ALA A 86 -6.28 -4.35 -1.07
CA ALA A 86 -6.20 -3.02 -1.66
C ALA A 86 -5.05 -2.99 -2.66
N ILE A 87 -5.32 -2.60 -3.90
CA ILE A 87 -4.31 -2.50 -4.97
C ILE A 87 -4.18 -1.03 -5.34
N HIS A 88 -3.03 -0.43 -5.05
CA HIS A 88 -2.73 0.96 -5.41
C HIS A 88 -1.73 0.99 -6.56
N LEU A 89 -2.06 1.66 -7.67
CA LEU A 89 -1.18 1.77 -8.82
C LEU A 89 -0.32 3.02 -8.69
N ILE A 90 0.98 2.85 -8.45
CA ILE A 90 1.93 3.96 -8.28
C ILE A 90 2.19 4.65 -9.61
N SER A 91 2.38 3.87 -10.67
CA SER A 91 2.75 4.34 -12.00
C SER A 91 2.16 3.47 -13.10
N GLY A 92 2.03 4.04 -14.30
CA GLY A 92 1.54 3.33 -15.48
C GLY A 92 0.02 3.22 -15.54
N SER A 93 -0.48 2.13 -16.12
CA SER A 93 -1.91 1.87 -16.31
C SER A 93 -2.21 0.38 -16.26
N ALA A 94 -3.41 0.04 -15.82
CA ALA A 94 -3.85 -1.34 -15.71
C ALA A 94 -5.35 -1.49 -15.94
N ARG A 95 -5.77 -2.69 -16.34
CA ARG A 95 -7.19 -3.06 -16.47
C ARG A 95 -7.44 -4.35 -15.71
N PHE A 96 -8.55 -4.40 -14.99
CA PHE A 96 -9.06 -5.68 -14.49
C PHE A 96 -9.73 -6.47 -15.63
N ASP A 97 -9.79 -7.79 -15.48
CA ASP A 97 -10.66 -8.60 -16.33
C ASP A 97 -12.13 -8.11 -16.23
N GLN A 98 -12.89 -8.28 -17.31
CA GLN A 98 -14.29 -7.84 -17.34
C GLN A 98 -15.14 -8.53 -16.27
N ALA A 99 -14.80 -9.78 -15.93
CA ALA A 99 -15.50 -10.53 -14.91
C ALA A 99 -15.40 -9.90 -13.53
N SER A 100 -14.39 -9.05 -13.26
CA SER A 100 -14.19 -8.31 -12.01
C SER A 100 -15.21 -7.18 -11.83
N GLY A 101 -15.65 -6.54 -12.93
CA GLY A 101 -16.57 -5.39 -12.90
C GLY A 101 -15.94 -4.09 -12.37
N LEU A 102 -14.60 -4.03 -12.29
CA LEU A 102 -13.85 -2.87 -11.82
C LEU A 102 -13.40 -2.00 -13.00
N ALA A 103 -13.31 -0.69 -12.76
CA ALA A 103 -12.81 0.25 -13.75
C ALA A 103 -11.31 0.03 -14.04
N PRO A 104 -10.82 0.46 -15.22
CA PRO A 104 -9.40 0.61 -15.47
C PRO A 104 -8.75 1.55 -14.44
N MET A 105 -7.47 1.32 -14.16
CA MET A 105 -6.68 2.11 -13.22
C MET A 105 -5.61 2.92 -13.97
N ALA A 106 -5.48 4.18 -13.59
CA ALA A 106 -4.34 5.04 -13.88
C ALA A 106 -3.45 5.20 -12.62
N ALA A 107 -2.25 5.75 -12.81
CA ALA A 107 -1.36 6.08 -11.71
C ALA A 107 -2.06 6.97 -10.66
N GLY A 108 -2.01 6.57 -9.39
CA GLY A 108 -2.71 7.19 -8.28
C GLY A 108 -4.01 6.48 -7.87
N ASP A 109 -4.58 5.64 -8.73
CA ASP A 109 -5.83 4.94 -8.42
C ASP A 109 -5.63 3.80 -7.43
N THR A 110 -6.68 3.52 -6.66
CA THR A 110 -6.73 2.38 -5.73
C THR A 110 -7.99 1.57 -5.96
N ALA A 111 -7.84 0.26 -6.16
CA ALA A 111 -8.94 -0.68 -6.22
C ALA A 111 -9.05 -1.46 -4.91
N TRP A 112 -10.28 -1.69 -4.45
CA TRP A 112 -10.58 -2.54 -3.31
C TRP A 112 -11.24 -3.83 -3.76
N LEU A 113 -10.56 -4.95 -3.54
CA LEU A 113 -11.08 -6.30 -3.74
C LEU A 113 -11.53 -6.83 -2.37
N ALA A 114 -12.81 -6.64 -2.05
CA ALA A 114 -13.36 -7.04 -0.75
C ALA A 114 -13.28 -8.56 -0.53
N ALA A 115 -13.12 -8.95 0.73
CA ALA A 115 -13.24 -10.34 1.14
C ALA A 115 -14.65 -10.88 0.86
N GLY A 116 -14.75 -12.18 0.60
CA GLY A 116 -16.00 -12.82 0.19
C GLY A 116 -15.78 -14.20 -0.42
N PRO A 117 -16.73 -14.73 -1.20
CA PRO A 117 -16.54 -16.00 -1.90
C PRO A 117 -15.25 -15.99 -2.72
N ARG A 118 -14.58 -17.14 -2.80
CA ARG A 118 -13.31 -17.25 -3.53
C ARG A 118 -13.48 -16.73 -4.96
N ARG A 119 -12.79 -15.65 -5.30
CA ARG A 119 -12.84 -15.04 -6.63
C ARG A 119 -11.44 -14.70 -7.11
N ARG A 120 -11.21 -14.97 -8.39
CA ARG A 120 -9.97 -14.57 -9.08
C ARG A 120 -10.20 -13.21 -9.74
N HIS A 121 -9.25 -12.31 -9.56
CA HIS A 121 -9.14 -11.04 -10.25
C HIS A 121 -7.83 -11.02 -11.02
N ALA A 122 -7.88 -10.96 -12.35
CA ALA A 122 -6.73 -10.68 -13.18
C ALA A 122 -6.63 -9.17 -13.40
N ILE A 123 -5.45 -8.61 -13.14
CA ILE A 123 -5.08 -7.25 -13.53
C ILE A 123 -3.98 -7.35 -14.59
N ASP A 124 -4.16 -6.66 -15.71
CA ASP A 124 -3.22 -6.66 -16.82
C ASP A 124 -2.79 -5.24 -17.14
N GLY A 125 -1.49 -5.01 -17.28
CA GLY A 125 -0.97 -3.67 -17.52
C GLY A 125 0.55 -3.55 -17.41
N GLY A 126 0.99 -2.32 -17.21
CA GLY A 126 2.40 -1.95 -17.08
C GLY A 126 2.58 -0.87 -16.02
N GLY A 127 3.60 -1.00 -15.19
CA GLY A 127 3.95 0.01 -14.18
C GLY A 127 4.39 -0.60 -12.85
N GLU A 128 4.04 0.06 -11.75
CA GLU A 128 4.34 -0.38 -10.39
C GLU A 128 3.12 -0.26 -9.50
N LEU A 129 2.92 -1.23 -8.61
CA LEU A 129 1.80 -1.24 -7.66
C LEU A 129 2.23 -1.58 -6.24
N LEU A 130 1.42 -1.13 -5.29
CA LEU A 130 1.37 -1.67 -3.94
C LEU A 130 0.14 -2.59 -3.85
N ALA A 131 0.36 -3.84 -3.46
CA ALA A 131 -0.70 -4.79 -3.14
C ALA A 131 -0.72 -5.04 -1.63
N ILE A 132 -1.80 -4.61 -0.99
CA ILE A 132 -2.01 -4.74 0.45
C ILE A 132 -2.98 -5.89 0.66
N ARG A 133 -2.47 -7.02 1.16
CA ARG A 133 -3.32 -8.12 1.62
C ARG A 133 -3.86 -7.78 2.99
N VAL A 134 -5.16 -7.93 3.19
CA VAL A 134 -5.85 -7.63 4.45
C VAL A 134 -6.62 -8.87 4.91
N GLN A 135 -6.43 -9.26 6.16
CA GLN A 135 -7.08 -10.42 6.77
C GLN A 135 -7.50 -10.11 8.20
N PRO A 136 -8.47 -10.84 8.78
CA PRO A 136 -8.72 -10.84 10.22
C PRO A 136 -7.47 -11.16 11.05
N GLY A 137 -7.43 -10.53 12.23
CA GLY A 137 -6.42 -10.69 13.29
C GLY A 137 -6.26 -12.11 13.77
#